data_AF-A0A2D6VH79-F1
#
_entry.id   AF-A0A2D6VH79-F1
#
_cell.length_a   1.000
_cell.length_b   1.000
_cell.length_c   1.000
_cell.angle_alpha   90.00
_cell.angle_beta   90.00
_cell.angle_gamma   90.00
#
_symmetry.space_group_name_H-M   'P 1'
#
loop_
_entity.id
_entity.type
_entity.pdbx_description
1 polymer ?
#
loop_
_entity_poly.entity_id
_entity_poly.type
_entity_poly.pdbx_seq_one_letter_code
_entity_poly.pdbx_strand_id
1 'polypeptide(L)' 'MIDIITESLRTIVSSGKGGQGDLISALKQLDDILESNGAELDARLRHFLQNRSYEKALLWIEGGTPEKGICQK' A
#
# COMPACT_ATOMS: atom_id res chain seq x y z
N MET A 1 10.97 -4.18 -6.12
CA MET A 1 9.67 -3.49 -6.32
C MET A 1 8.69 -3.82 -5.21
N ILE A 2 8.29 -5.10 -5.02
CA ILE A 2 7.43 -5.52 -3.89
C ILE A 2 8.02 -5.11 -2.53
N ASP A 3 9.33 -5.23 -2.35
CA ASP A 3 10.04 -4.87 -1.12
C ASP A 3 9.83 -3.39 -0.75
N ILE A 4 10.06 -2.48 -1.72
CA ILE A 4 9.84 -1.03 -1.60
C ILE A 4 8.38 -0.71 -1.25
N ILE A 5 7.42 -1.38 -1.90
CA ILE A 5 5.99 -1.22 -1.61
C ILE A 5 5.70 -1.66 -0.17
N THR A 6 6.27 -2.78 0.28
CA THR A 6 6.08 -3.33 1.63
C THR A 6 6.63 -2.39 2.69
N GLU A 7 7.86 -1.87 2.50
CA GLU A 7 8.45 -0.89 3.42
C GLU A 7 7.61 0.39 3.48
N SER A 8 7.20 0.93 2.32
CA SER A 8 6.35 2.12 2.27
C SER A 8 5.03 1.91 3.00
N LEU A 9 4.38 0.77 2.80
CA LEU A 9 3.15 0.39 3.48
C LEU A 9 3.35 0.24 4.98
N ARG A 10 4.45 -0.39 5.42
CA ARG A 10 4.81 -0.50 6.83
C ARG A 10 5.03 0.86 7.47
N THR A 11 5.74 1.77 6.80
CA THR A 11 5.86 3.16 7.25
C THR A 11 4.49 3.79 7.41
N ILE A 12 3.61 3.70 6.41
CA ILE A 12 2.30 4.35 6.46
C ILE A 12 1.42 3.79 7.57
N VAL A 13 1.31 2.46 7.67
CA VAL A 13 0.51 1.77 8.70
C VAL A 13 1.09 1.98 10.10
N SER A 14 2.42 2.04 10.22
CA SER A 14 3.11 2.25 11.50
C SER A 14 3.33 3.72 11.85
N SER A 15 3.02 4.67 10.96
CA SER A 15 3.25 6.12 11.14
C SER A 15 2.47 6.74 12.29
N GLY A 16 1.58 5.99 12.97
CA GLY A 16 1.09 6.37 14.29
C GLY A 16 2.19 6.53 15.36
N LYS A 17 3.43 6.09 15.08
CA LYS A 17 4.56 6.07 16.03
C LYS A 17 5.86 6.74 15.55
N GLY A 18 6.00 7.08 14.26
CA GLY A 18 7.22 7.63 13.65
C GLY A 18 6.96 8.96 12.93
N GLY A 19 7.93 9.87 12.93
CA GLY A 19 7.76 11.27 12.53
C GLY A 19 7.17 11.48 11.12
N GLN A 20 6.37 12.56 10.96
CA GLN A 20 5.60 12.92 9.76
C GLN A 20 6.39 12.95 8.43
N GLY A 21 7.71 13.15 8.46
CA GLY A 21 8.53 13.21 7.24
C GLY A 21 8.63 11.87 6.48
N ASP A 22 8.58 10.75 7.21
CA ASP A 22 8.69 9.41 6.62
C ASP A 22 7.38 9.03 5.90
N LEU A 23 6.24 9.43 6.48
CA LEU A 23 4.91 9.16 5.92
C LEU A 23 4.70 9.79 4.54
N ILE A 24 5.01 11.09 4.41
CA ILE A 24 4.80 11.81 3.15
C ILE A 24 5.67 11.21 2.04
N SER A 25 6.91 10.86 2.38
CA SER A 25 7.85 10.24 1.45
C SER A 25 7.36 8.86 0.99
N ALA A 26 6.90 8.02 1.92
CA ALA A 26 6.33 6.71 1.63
C ALA A 26 5.06 6.79 0.76
N LEU A 27 4.16 7.73 1.04
CA LEU A 27 2.96 7.96 0.22
C LEU A 27 3.32 8.37 -1.21
N LYS A 28 4.25 9.31 -1.37
CA LYS A 28 4.70 9.77 -2.69
C LYS A 28 5.35 8.63 -3.47
N GLN A 29 6.13 7.78 -2.80
CA GLN A 29 6.78 6.63 -3.42
C GLN A 29 5.75 5.60 -3.91
N LEU A 30 4.66 5.37 -3.18
CA LEU A 30 3.58 4.49 -3.64
C LEU A 30 2.84 5.05 -4.85
N ASP A 31 2.60 6.37 -4.89
CA ASP A 31 1.96 7.04 -6.03
C ASP A 31 2.82 6.90 -7.29
N ASP A 32 4.12 7.18 -7.20
CA ASP A 32 5.07 7.04 -8.32
C ASP A 32 5.14 5.60 -8.86
N ILE A 33 5.14 4.61 -7.97
CA ILE A 33 5.11 3.19 -8.35
C ILE A 33 3.79 2.83 -9.01
N LEU A 34 2.66 3.35 -8.54
CA LEU A 34 1.35 3.12 -9.16
C LEU A 34 1.27 3.74 -10.56
N GLU A 35 1.82 4.94 -10.75
CA GLU A 35 1.84 5.63 -12.04
C GLU A 35 2.78 4.92 -13.04
N SER A 36 4.00 4.57 -12.61
CA SER A 36 4.99 3.97 -13.51
C SER A 36 4.79 2.47 -13.73
N ASN A 37 4.41 1.73 -12.69
CA ASN A 37 4.43 0.25 -12.69
C ASN A 37 3.08 -0.37 -12.31
N GLY A 38 2.00 0.41 -12.18
CA GLY A 38 0.70 -0.09 -11.75
C GLY A 38 0.09 -1.17 -12.66
N ALA A 39 0.54 -1.28 -13.91
CA ALA A 39 0.13 -2.35 -14.82
C ALA A 39 0.81 -3.70 -14.51
N GLU A 40 1.98 -3.69 -13.89
CA GLU A 40 2.74 -4.89 -13.51
C GLU A 40 2.38 -5.40 -12.10
N LEU A 41 1.68 -4.58 -11.32
CA LEU A 41 1.18 -4.97 -10.01
C LEU A 41 -0.03 -5.91 -10.11
N ASP A 42 -0.14 -6.80 -9.13
CA ASP A 42 -1.33 -7.63 -8.96
C ASP A 42 -2.59 -6.75 -8.90
N ALA A 43 -3.65 -7.15 -9.63
CA ALA A 43 -4.87 -6.36 -9.76
C ALA A 43 -5.50 -6.03 -8.40
N ARG A 44 -5.39 -6.94 -7.43
CA ARG A 44 -5.93 -6.75 -6.09
C ARG A 44 -5.06 -5.81 -5.27
N LEU A 45 -3.73 -5.96 -5.34
CA LEU A 45 -2.79 -5.05 -4.71
C LEU A 45 -2.98 -3.62 -5.23
N ARG A 46 -3.02 -3.45 -6.56
CA ARG A 46 -3.27 -2.16 -7.20
C ARG A 46 -4.57 -1.54 -6.72
N HIS A 47 -5.64 -2.32 -6.65
CA HIS A 47 -6.92 -1.85 -6.15
C HIS A 47 -6.83 -1.33 -4.71
N PHE A 48 -6.15 -2.04 -3.81
CA PHE A 48 -5.96 -1.57 -2.44
C PHE A 48 -5.16 -0.27 -2.37
N LEU A 49 -4.07 -0.16 -3.12
CA LEU A 49 -3.24 1.04 -3.16
C LEU A 49 -4.02 2.25 -3.71
N GLN A 50 -4.79 2.08 -4.80
CA GLN A 50 -5.63 3.14 -5.38
C GLN A 50 -6.73 3.62 -4.43
N ASN A 51 -7.27 2.73 -3.60
CA ASN A 51 -8.28 3.08 -2.59
C ASN A 51 -7.66 3.48 -1.24
N ARG A 52 -6.34 3.70 -1.17
CA ARG A 52 -5.61 4.00 0.06
C ARG A 52 -5.87 3.01 1.21
N SER A 53 -6.20 1.76 0.85
CA SER A 53 -6.41 0.66 1.79
C SER A 53 -5.06 0.01 2.17
N TYR A 54 -4.16 0.78 2.77
CA TYR A 54 -2.77 0.39 3.00
C TYR A 54 -2.62 -0.84 3.92
N GLU A 55 -3.46 -0.97 4.96
CA GLU A 55 -3.47 -2.15 5.83
C GLU A 55 -3.83 -3.43 5.06
N LYS A 56 -4.81 -3.36 4.16
CA LYS A 56 -5.20 -4.50 3.30
C LYS A 56 -4.13 -4.82 2.26
N ALA A 57 -3.47 -3.79 1.71
CA ALA A 57 -2.36 -3.96 0.79
C ALA A 57 -1.18 -4.67 1.47
N LEU A 58 -0.84 -4.26 2.70
CA LEU A 58 0.22 -4.87 3.48
C LEU A 58 -0.10 -6.34 3.80
N LEU A 59 -1.31 -6.59 4.31
CA LEU A 59 -1.79 -7.94 4.60
C LEU A 59 -1.76 -8.84 3.35
N TRP A 60 -2.12 -8.31 2.18
CA TRP A 60 -2.07 -9.05 0.92
C TRP A 60 -0.65 -9.45 0.53
N ILE A 61 0.32 -8.55 0.69
CA ILE A 61 1.74 -8.84 0.39
C ILE A 61 2.32 -9.84 1.38
N GLU A 62 1.94 -9.77 2.66
CA GLU A 62 2.38 -10.72 3.70
C GLU A 62 1.71 -12.11 3.58
N GLY A 63 0.91 -12.35 2.54
CA GLY A 63 0.23 -13.62 2.30
C GLY A 63 -1.03 -13.83 3.15
N GLY A 64 -1.47 -12.78 3.85
CA GLY A 64 -2.74 -12.76 4.55
C GLY A 64 -3.92 -12.62 3.58
N THR A 65 -5.06 -13.20 3.95
CA THR A 65 -6.30 -12.98 3.21
C THR A 65 -7.00 -11.77 3.80
N PRO A 66 -7.10 -10.62 3.08
CA PRO A 66 -7.89 -9.51 3.58
C PRO A 66 -9.33 -9.98 3.70
N GLU A 67 -9.92 -9.77 4.88
CA GLU A 67 -11.34 -10.01 5.11
C GLU A 67 -12.11 -9.32 3.98
N LYS A 68 -13.10 -10.00 3.40
CA LYS A 68 -13.97 -9.44 2.35
C LYS A 68 -14.79 -8.28 2.96
N GLY A 69 -14.15 -7.13 3.14
CA GLY A 69 -14.81 -5.88 3.42
C GLY A 69 -15.55 -5.47 2.15
N ILE A 70 -16.83 -5.15 2.30
CA ILE A 70 -17.70 -4.69 1.22
C ILE A 70 -16.98 -3.53 0.50
N CYS A 71 -16.60 -3.73 -0.77
CA CYS A 71 -16.20 -2.63 -1.65
C CYS A 71 -17.44 -1.75 -1.81
N GLN A 72 -17.56 -0.69 -1.02
CA GLN A 72 -18.59 0.31 -1.26
C GLN A 72 -18.17 1.09 -2.51
N LYS A 73 -18.97 0.88 -3.57
CA LYS A 73 -18.81 1.44 -4.90
C LYS A 73 -19.32 2.87 -4.94
#